data_AF-A0A401RGC9-F1
#
_entry.id   AF-A0A401RGC9-F1
#
_cell.length_a   1.000
_cell.length_b   1.000
_cell.length_c   1.000
_cell.angle_alpha   90.00
_cell.angle_beta   90.00
_cell.angle_gamma   90.00
#
_symmetry.space_group_name_H-M   'P 1'
#
loop_
_entity.id
_entity.type
_entity.pdbx_description
1 polymer ?
#
loop_
_entity_poly.entity_id
_entity_poly.type
_entity_poly.pdbx_seq_one_letter_code
_entity_poly.pdbx_strand_id
1 'polypeptide(L)' 'MNAWRFSVPVVDCGPPPDLESGSYEYITKRDETLLHSVIRYKCKEVYYTMVGGGDGQYTCQANGKWMNSESGDALPTCKP' A
#
# COMPACT_ATOMS: atom_id res chain seq x y z
N MET A 1 10.85 8.23 40.52
CA MET A 1 10.10 7.43 39.54
C MET A 1 9.96 8.24 38.26
N ASN A 2 11.00 8.25 37.45
CA ASN A 2 11.13 9.01 36.21
C ASN A 2 10.50 8.18 35.08
N ALA A 3 9.24 8.50 34.76
CA ALA A 3 8.48 7.89 33.68
C ALA A 3 8.91 8.48 32.33
N TRP A 4 9.99 7.97 31.75
CA TRP A 4 10.29 8.22 30.35
C TRP A 4 9.33 7.39 29.49
N ARG A 5 8.23 8.02 29.07
CA ARG A 5 7.34 7.47 28.03
C ARG A 5 8.09 7.52 26.70
N PHE A 6 8.86 6.49 26.38
CA PHE A 6 9.31 6.26 25.01
C PHE A 6 8.09 5.84 24.18
N SER A 7 7.41 6.80 23.55
CA SER A 7 6.49 6.49 22.47
C SER A 7 7.32 6.11 21.25
N VAL A 8 7.33 4.82 20.89
CA VAL A 8 7.86 4.41 19.59
C VAL A 8 6.98 5.07 18.53
N PRO A 9 7.53 5.90 17.62
CA PRO A 9 6.75 6.45 16.54
C PRO A 9 6.21 5.29 15.70
N VAL A 10 4.89 5.21 15.57
CA VAL A 10 4.25 4.26 14.67
C VAL A 10 4.63 4.67 13.25
N VAL A 11 5.10 3.70 12.46
CA VAL A 11 5.43 3.93 11.05
C VAL A 11 4.14 4.27 10.32
N ASP A 12 4.19 5.36 9.57
CA ASP A 12 3.14 5.82 8.68
C ASP A 12 3.72 5.88 7.27
N CYS A 13 3.16 5.09 6.35
CA CYS A 13 3.57 5.05 4.95
C CYS A 13 3.03 6.22 4.13
N GLY A 14 2.12 7.02 4.70
CA GLY A 14 1.39 8.06 4.00
C GLY A 14 0.44 7.50 2.93
N PRO A 15 -0.25 8.40 2.21
CA PRO A 15 -1.16 8.03 1.13
C PRO A 15 -0.45 7.15 0.09
N PRO A 16 -1.10 6.07 -0.39
CA PRO A 16 -0.52 5.25 -1.45
C PRO A 16 -0.27 6.06 -2.73
N PRO A 17 0.82 5.77 -3.47
CA PRO A 17 1.03 6.36 -4.78
C PRO A 17 -0.13 6.09 -5.74
N ASP A 18 -0.44 7.03 -6.62
CA ASP A 18 -1.44 6.82 -7.66
C ASP A 18 -0.97 5.79 -8.69
N LEU A 19 -1.90 4.95 -9.15
CA LEU A 19 -1.65 3.95 -10.19
C LEU A 19 -2.14 4.47 -11.55
N GLU A 20 -1.25 4.55 -12.53
CA GLU A 20 -1.60 4.91 -13.90
C GLU A 20 -2.63 3.93 -14.48
N SER A 21 -3.72 4.45 -15.06
CA SER A 21 -4.85 3.65 -15.57
C SER A 21 -5.46 2.69 -14.53
N GLY A 22 -5.36 3.06 -13.25
CA GLY A 22 -5.91 2.30 -12.13
C GLY A 22 -6.38 3.18 -10.98
N SER A 23 -6.62 2.54 -9.85
CA SER A 23 -6.95 3.14 -8.56
C SER A 23 -6.50 2.20 -7.43
N TYR A 24 -6.65 2.64 -6.19
CA TYR A 24 -6.49 1.78 -5.00
C TYR A 24 -7.66 1.95 -4.05
N GLU A 25 -7.86 0.96 -3.19
CA GLU A 25 -8.80 0.99 -2.08
C GLU A 25 -8.11 0.63 -0.77
N TYR A 26 -8.49 1.30 0.32
CA TYR A 26 -8.06 0.93 1.67
C TYR A 26 -8.83 -0.30 2.13
N ILE A 27 -8.11 -1.37 2.49
CA ILE A 27 -8.70 -2.64 2.92
C ILE A 27 -8.83 -2.69 4.44
N THR A 28 -7.80 -2.28 5.19
CA THR A 28 -7.83 -2.33 6.66
C THR A 28 -8.83 -1.34 7.24
N LYS A 29 -8.65 -0.05 6.93
CA LYS A 29 -9.51 1.04 7.38
C LYS A 29 -9.35 2.23 6.43
N ARG A 30 -10.46 2.93 6.17
CA ARG A 30 -10.45 4.13 5.33
C ARG A 30 -9.42 5.15 5.84
N ASP A 31 -8.60 5.66 4.93
CA ASP A 31 -7.58 6.69 5.15
C ASP A 31 -6.51 6.30 6.21
N GLU A 32 -6.34 5.00 6.49
CA GLU A 32 -5.32 4.51 7.40
C GLU A 32 -4.08 4.03 6.64
N THR A 33 -2.94 4.59 7.04
CA THR A 33 -1.64 4.42 6.37
C THR A 33 -0.56 3.93 7.35
N LEU A 34 -0.99 3.39 8.50
CA LEU A 34 -0.10 2.95 9.57
C LEU A 34 0.53 1.57 9.24
N LEU A 35 1.57 1.22 10.00
CA LEU A 35 2.22 -0.09 9.91
C LEU A 35 1.21 -1.23 9.90
N HIS A 36 1.35 -2.14 8.93
CA HIS A 36 0.47 -3.28 8.65
C HIS A 36 -0.93 -2.93 8.09
N SER A 37 -1.25 -1.66 7.84
CA SER A 37 -2.41 -1.33 7.02
C SER A 37 -2.24 -1.90 5.61
N VAL A 38 -3.35 -2.31 5.00
CA VAL A 38 -3.41 -2.97 3.70
C VAL A 38 -4.26 -2.15 2.75
N ILE A 39 -3.79 -2.03 1.51
CA ILE A 39 -4.52 -1.49 0.36
C ILE A 39 -4.58 -2.53 -0.75
N ARG A 40 -5.47 -2.33 -1.71
CA ARG A 40 -5.48 -3.10 -2.96
C ARG A 40 -5.53 -2.17 -4.16
N TYR A 41 -4.55 -2.28 -5.04
CA TYR A 41 -4.57 -1.65 -6.36
C TYR A 41 -5.50 -2.41 -7.30
N LYS A 42 -6.13 -1.68 -8.22
CA LYS A 42 -6.97 -2.23 -9.30
C LYS A 42 -6.72 -1.43 -10.57
N CYS A 43 -6.66 -2.13 -11.70
CA CYS A 43 -6.70 -1.47 -13.00
C CYS A 43 -8.13 -1.07 -13.34
N LYS A 44 -8.29 -0.02 -14.16
CA LYS A 44 -9.59 0.35 -14.72
C LYS A 44 -10.07 -0.77 -15.64
N GLU A 45 -11.12 -1.49 -15.21
CA GLU A 45 -11.86 -2.41 -16.07
C GLU A 45 -12.49 -1.63 -17.26
N VAL A 46 -12.87 -2.23 -18.39
CA VAL A 46 -12.69 -3.60 -18.92
C VAL A 46 -11.46 -3.70 -19.85
N TYR A 47 -10.72 -2.61 -19.98
CA TYR A 47 -9.70 -2.42 -21.00
C TYR A 47 -8.28 -2.62 -20.49
N TYR A 48 -8.07 -2.85 -19.19
CA TYR A 48 -6.72 -2.97 -18.63
C TYR A 48 -6.61 -4.17 -17.69
N THR A 49 -5.52 -4.91 -17.84
CA THR A 49 -5.14 -6.04 -16.99
C THR A 49 -3.89 -5.67 -16.18
N MET A 50 -3.85 -6.11 -14.92
CA MET A 50 -2.72 -5.89 -14.03
C MET A 50 -1.55 -6.81 -14.40
N VAL A 51 -0.34 -6.25 -14.47
CA VAL A 51 0.92 -6.97 -14.66
C VAL A 51 1.87 -6.65 -13.51
N GLY A 52 2.46 -7.69 -12.91
CA GLY A 52 3.51 -7.55 -11.90
C GLY A 52 3.04 -7.12 -10.51
N GLY A 53 1.74 -7.21 -10.18
CA GLY A 53 1.21 -6.86 -8.86
C GLY A 53 0.55 -8.01 -8.10
N GLY A 54 0.62 -9.24 -8.61
CA GLY A 54 -0.15 -10.37 -8.07
C GLY A 54 -1.65 -10.05 -7.98
N ASP A 55 -2.20 -10.16 -6.77
CA ASP A 55 -3.59 -9.82 -6.44
C ASP A 55 -3.82 -8.31 -6.15
N GLY A 56 -2.79 -7.49 -6.36
CA GLY A 56 -2.79 -6.06 -6.12
C GLY A 56 -2.68 -5.65 -4.66
N GLN A 57 -2.48 -6.55 -3.69
CA GLN A 57 -2.35 -6.18 -2.28
C GLN A 57 -0.98 -5.58 -1.95
N TYR A 58 -1.00 -4.46 -1.25
CA TYR A 58 0.19 -3.82 -0.69
C TYR A 58 -0.02 -3.59 0.80
N THR A 59 1.00 -3.84 1.60
CA THR A 59 1.00 -3.64 3.04
C THR A 59 2.01 -2.56 3.42
N CYS A 60 1.64 -1.65 4.32
CA CYS A 60 2.57 -0.69 4.88
C CYS A 60 3.61 -1.43 5.75
N GLN A 61 4.88 -1.36 5.38
CA GLN A 61 5.97 -2.06 6.06
C GLN A 61 6.78 -1.13 6.97
N ALA A 62 7.61 -1.73 7.84
CA ALA A 62 8.42 -1.01 8.82
C ALA A 62 9.42 -0.01 8.22
N ASN A 63 9.71 -0.11 6.92
CA ASN A 63 10.54 0.83 6.17
C ASN A 63 9.77 2.07 5.66
N GLY A 64 8.49 2.21 6.02
CA GLY A 64 7.64 3.32 5.58
C GLY A 64 7.20 3.23 4.12
N LYS A 65 7.22 2.03 3.53
CA LYS A 65 6.80 1.79 2.14
C LYS A 65 5.64 0.82 2.05
N TRP A 66 4.78 1.06 1.07
CA TRP A 66 3.79 0.11 0.60
C TRP A 66 4.50 -1.00 -0.18
N MET A 67 4.37 -2.25 0.27
CA MET A 67 5.07 -3.40 -0.31
C MET A 67 4.09 -4.51 -0.66
N ASN A 68 4.26 -5.08 -1.85
CA ASN A 68 3.60 -6.29 -2.32
C ASN A 68 4.55 -7.49 -2.19
N SER A 69 3.99 -8.68 -1.97
CA SER A 69 4.77 -9.91 -1.78
C SER A 69 5.55 -10.36 -3.01
N GLU A 70 5.10 -9.99 -4.21
CA GLU A 70 5.70 -10.38 -5.48
C GLU A 70 6.60 -9.27 -6.05
N SER A 71 6.19 -8.01 -5.95
CA SER A 71 6.89 -6.87 -6.59
C SER A 71 7.64 -5.94 -5.63
N GLY A 72 7.57 -6.17 -4.32
CA GLY A 72 8.17 -5.26 -3.35
C GLY A 72 7.51 -3.88 -3.39
N ASP A 73 8.29 -2.81 -3.47
CA ASP A 73 7.76 -1.43 -3.56
C ASP A 73 7.46 -0.98 -5.00
N ALA A 74 7.71 -1.83 -6.00
CA ALA A 74 7.37 -1.53 -7.38
C ALA A 74 5.86 -1.66 -7.60
N LEU A 75 5.22 -0.58 -8.04
CA LEU A 75 3.80 -0.57 -8.40
C LEU A 75 3.51 -1.52 -9.58
N PRO A 76 2.30 -2.07 -9.67
CA PRO A 76 1.91 -2.85 -10.84
C PRO A 76 1.77 -1.95 -12.06
N THR A 77 1.73 -2.54 -13.25
CA THR A 77 1.39 -1.82 -14.48
C THR A 77 0.04 -2.28 -15.00
N CYS A 78 -0.79 -1.34 -15.45
CA CYS A 78 -2.03 -1.63 -16.15
C CYS A 78 -1.78 -1.63 -17.67
N LYS A 79 -2.04 -2.76 -18.34
CA LYS A 79 -1.83 -2.93 -19.78
C LYS A 79 -3.14 -3.29 -20.49
N PRO A 80 -3.39 -2.75 -21.70
CA PRO A 80 -4.49 -3.20 -22.53
C PRO A 80 -4.47 -4.69 -22.86
#